data_AF-A0AAD7XUC6-F1
#
_entry.id   AF-A0AAD7XUC6-F1
#
_cell.length_a   1.000
_cell.length_b   1.000
_cell.length_c   1.000
_cell.angle_alpha   90.00
_cell.angle_beta   90.00
_cell.angle_gamma   90.00
#
_symmetry.space_group_name_H-M   'P 1'
#
loop_
_entity.id
_entity.type
_entity.pdbx_description
1 polymer ?
#
loop_
_entity_poly.entity_id
_entity_poly.type
_entity_poly.pdbx_seq_one_letter_code
_entity_poly.pdbx_strand_id
1 'polypeptide(L)'
;MGCCFSQQDKSTVYEVTLDANGVAHRVPNGQGTHFIHVSEDSETHMEEKPVIDVDLSKPSPTYKQPPRFTFLPSRPSSKRIQPSTEEKPPL
;
A
#
# COMPACT_ATOMS: atom_id res chain seq x y z
N MET A 1 -8.64 -0.26 12.97
CA MET A 1 -7.42 -0.05 12.17
C MET A 1 -6.75 -1.41 12.01
N GLY A 2 -6.95 -2.07 10.87
CA GLY A 2 -6.33 -3.36 10.58
C GLY A 2 -5.20 -3.13 9.59
N CYS A 3 -3.96 -3.42 10.00
CA CYS A 3 -2.82 -3.46 9.07
C CYS A 3 -2.92 -4.75 8.27
N CYS A 4 -3.12 -4.64 6.96
CA CYS A 4 -3.09 -5.77 6.05
C CYS A 4 -1.65 -6.32 5.99
N PHE A 5 -1.39 -7.43 6.66
CA PHE A 5 -0.20 -8.23 6.40
C PHE A 5 -0.55 -9.20 5.27
N SER A 6 -0.21 -8.84 4.04
CA SER A 6 -0.06 -9.84 2.98
C SER A 6 1.01 -10.82 3.47
N GLN A 7 0.62 -12.08 3.68
CA GLN A 7 1.57 -13.19 3.83
C GLN A 7 2.27 -13.34 2.48
N GLN A 8 3.26 -12.49 2.26
CA GLN A 8 4.16 -12.56 1.15
C GLN A 8 5.07 -13.75 1.43
N ASP A 9 5.26 -14.57 0.40
CA ASP A 9 5.97 -15.84 0.42
C ASP A 9 7.16 -15.85 1.39
N LYS A 10 7.38 -17.01 2.04
CA LYS A 10 8.40 -17.27 3.08
C LYS A 10 9.86 -16.98 2.67
N SER A 11 10.10 -16.30 1.56
CA SER A 11 11.40 -15.73 1.24
C SER A 11 11.82 -14.77 2.35
N THR A 12 12.96 -15.06 2.98
CA THR A 12 13.53 -14.17 3.98
C THR A 12 14.53 -13.24 3.30
N VAL A 13 14.36 -11.94 3.54
CA VAL A 13 15.14 -10.89 2.88
C VAL A 13 16.09 -10.26 3.90
N TYR A 14 17.36 -10.13 3.53
CA TYR A 14 18.39 -9.54 4.37
C TYR A 14 18.96 -8.28 3.73
N GLU A 15 19.03 -7.19 4.50
CA GLU A 15 19.78 -6.00 4.13
C GLU A 15 21.28 -6.20 4.43
N VAL A 16 22.12 -5.91 3.44
CA VAL A 16 23.57 -6.07 3.54
C VAL A 16 24.34 -4.88 2.96
N THR A 17 25.60 -4.75 3.36
CA THR A 17 26.60 -3.90 2.73
C THR A 17 27.77 -4.73 2.23
N LEU A 18 28.33 -4.38 1.08
CA LEU A 18 29.52 -5.03 0.53
C LEU A 18 30.77 -4.31 1.03
N ASP A 19 31.75 -5.07 1.51
CA ASP A 19 33.07 -4.54 1.86
C ASP A 19 34.00 -4.40 0.63
N ALA A 20 35.22 -3.89 0.84
CA ALA A 20 36.19 -3.68 -0.23
C ALA A 20 36.64 -4.97 -0.94
N ASN A 21 36.42 -6.13 -0.32
CA ASN A 21 36.73 -7.45 -0.88
C ASN A 21 35.49 -8.08 -1.53
N GLY A 22 34.35 -7.40 -1.52
CA GLY A 22 33.07 -7.88 -2.04
C GLY A 22 32.31 -8.82 -1.09
N VAL A 23 32.67 -8.89 0.20
CA VAL A 23 31.96 -9.71 1.18
C VAL A 23 30.73 -8.97 1.70
N ALA A 24 29.58 -9.65 1.70
CA ALA A 24 28.33 -9.12 2.21
C ALA A 24 28.25 -9.24 3.74
N HIS A 25 28.05 -8.10 4.41
CA HIS A 25 27.83 -8.02 5.85
C HIS A 25 26.38 -7.60 6.12
N ARG A 26 25.69 -8.37 6.98
CA ARG A 26 24.32 -8.05 7.41
C ARG A 26 24.31 -6.76 8.24
N VAL A 27 23.32 -5.92 7.97
CA VAL A 27 23.11 -4.65 8.68
C VAL A 27 21.64 -4.49 9.08
N PRO A 28 21.33 -3.57 10.01
CA PRO A 28 19.95 -3.22 10.33
C PRO A 28 19.20 -2.67 9.12
N ASN A 29 17.89 -2.91 9.08
CA ASN A 29 17.03 -2.42 8.01
C ASN A 29 17.14 -0.90 7.86
N GLY A 30 17.23 -0.43 6.61
CA GLY A 30 17.44 0.96 6.24
C GLY A 30 18.91 1.36 6.03
N GLN A 31 19.87 0.56 6.49
CA GLN A 31 21.30 0.86 6.36
C GLN A 31 22.00 0.04 5.27
N GLY A 32 21.31 -0.95 4.68
CA GLY A 32 21.84 -1.78 3.61
C GLY A 32 21.90 -1.06 2.27
N THR A 33 22.87 -1.49 1.46
CA THR A 33 23.00 -1.09 0.05
C THR A 33 22.45 -2.15 -0.90
N HIS A 34 22.33 -3.40 -0.42
CA HIS A 34 21.85 -4.52 -1.21
C HIS A 34 20.84 -5.35 -0.38
N PHE A 35 20.00 -6.10 -1.10
CA PHE A 35 19.10 -7.10 -0.54
C PHE A 35 19.53 -8.50 -0.97
N ILE A 36 19.55 -9.44 -0.03
CA ILE A 36 19.70 -10.87 -0.34
C ILE A 36 18.36 -11.54 -0.08
N HIS A 37 17.79 -12.11 -1.13
CA HIS A 37 16.56 -12.89 -1.09
C HIS A 37 16.92 -14.36 -0.92
N VAL A 38 16.56 -14.92 0.24
CA VAL A 38 16.75 -16.33 0.55
C VAL A 38 15.42 -17.05 0.40
N SER A 39 15.37 -18.00 -0.52
CA SER A 39 14.23 -18.87 -0.78
C SER A 39 14.59 -20.30 -0.38
N GLU A 40 13.64 -21.07 0.13
CA GLU A 40 13.86 -22.48 0.49
C GLU A 40 14.07 -23.37 -0.75
N ASP A 41 13.36 -23.05 -1.84
CA ASP A 41 13.26 -23.90 -3.04
C ASP A 41 14.05 -23.37 -4.25
N SER A 42 14.69 -22.19 -4.14
CA SER A 42 15.38 -21.55 -5.26
C SER A 42 16.75 -21.01 -4.87
N GLU A 43 17.54 -20.66 -5.89
CA GLU A 43 18.82 -20.00 -5.69
C GLU A 43 18.64 -18.68 -4.94
N THR A 44 19.63 -18.35 -4.10
CA THR A 44 19.70 -17.07 -3.41
C THR A 44 20.04 -15.97 -4.40
N HIS A 45 19.19 -14.95 -4.46
CA HIS A 45 19.37 -13.81 -5.36
C HIS A 45 19.80 -12.57 -4.58
N MET A 46 20.70 -11.76 -5.16
CA MET A 46 21.14 -10.50 -4.59
C MET A 46 20.76 -9.34 -5.51
N GLU A 47 20.14 -8.31 -4.94
CA GLU A 47 19.69 -7.11 -5.65
C GLU A 47 20.33 -5.86 -5.05
N GLU A 48 20.76 -4.93 -5.89
CA GLU A 48 21.17 -3.61 -5.43
C GLU A 48 19.94 -2.79 -5.05
N LYS A 49 19.98 -2.13 -3.88
CA LYS A 49 18.90 -1.28 -3.41
C LYS A 49 18.81 -0.06 -4.32
N PRO A 50 17.66 0.22 -4.95
CA PRO A 50 17.54 1.40 -5.78
C PRO A 50 17.77 2.64 -4.91
N VAL A 51 18.72 3.48 -5.32
CA VAL A 51 18.85 4.84 -4.78
C VAL A 51 17.67 5.61 -5.32
N ILE A 52 16.56 5.54 -4.59
CA ILE A 52 15.41 6.37 -4.87
C ILE A 52 15.80 7.76 -4.38
N ASP A 53 16.41 8.56 -5.25
CA ASP A 53 16.38 10.02 -5.13
C ASP A 53 14.92 10.45 -5.32
N VAL A 54 14.08 10.11 -4.33
CA VAL A 54 12.76 10.69 -4.21
C VAL A 54 13.04 12.13 -3.83
N ASP A 55 13.04 12.99 -4.83
CA ASP A 55 12.85 14.41 -4.62
C ASP A 55 11.49 14.57 -3.92
N LEU A 56 11.51 14.56 -2.58
CA LEU A 56 10.32 14.71 -1.74
C LEU A 56 9.63 16.05 -1.99
N SER A 57 10.28 16.99 -2.71
CA SER A 57 9.63 18.22 -3.15
C SER A 57 8.59 17.98 -4.26
N LYS A 58 8.62 16.84 -4.95
CA LYS A 58 7.71 16.51 -6.07
C LYS A 58 7.13 15.11 -5.93
N PRO A 59 6.18 14.89 -5.01
CA PRO A 59 5.45 13.63 -4.95
C PRO A 59 4.69 13.42 -6.26
N SER A 60 4.89 12.28 -6.91
CA SER A 60 4.10 11.93 -8.08
C SER A 60 2.66 11.63 -7.65
N PRO A 61 1.63 12.10 -8.38
CA PRO A 61 0.25 11.82 -8.02
C PRO A 61 -0.03 10.32 -8.15
N THR A 62 -0.62 9.73 -7.09
CA THR A 62 -1.06 8.33 -7.01
C THR A 62 -2.06 7.97 -8.11
N TYR A 63 -2.81 8.95 -8.60
CA TYR A 63 -3.84 8.75 -9.62
C TYR A 63 -3.49 9.55 -10.88
N LYS A 64 -3.23 8.85 -11.99
CA LYS A 64 -2.82 9.48 -13.27
C LYS A 64 -4.00 9.99 -14.11
N GLN A 65 -5.21 9.49 -13.86
CA GLN A 65 -6.42 9.89 -14.59
C GLN A 65 -7.58 9.92 -13.62
N PRO A 66 -8.35 11.01 -13.47
CA PRO A 66 -9.49 11.05 -12.56
C PRO A 66 -10.49 9.93 -12.86
N PRO A 67 -11.14 9.34 -11.83
CA PRO A 67 -12.08 8.26 -12.05
C PRO A 67 -13.25 8.81 -12.86
N ARG A 68 -13.60 8.14 -13.95
CA ARG A 68 -14.79 8.48 -14.74
C ARG A 68 -16.02 8.11 -13.92
N PHE A 69 -16.54 9.07 -13.16
CA PHE A 69 -17.85 8.92 -12.55
C PHE A 69 -18.91 9.01 -13.65
N THR A 70 -19.44 7.87 -14.08
CA THR A 70 -20.69 7.82 -14.81
C THR A 70 -21.83 8.04 -13.81
N PHE A 71 -22.11 9.29 -13.49
CA PHE A 71 -23.37 9.64 -12.83
C PHE A 71 -24.49 9.39 -13.83
N LEU A 72 -25.10 8.21 -13.76
CA LEU A 72 -26.42 8.03 -14.37
C LEU A 72 -27.37 8.97 -13.61
N PRO A 73 -28.11 9.86 -14.28
CA PRO A 73 -29.13 10.64 -13.63
C PRO A 73 -30.25 9.68 -13.20
N SER A 74 -30.17 9.15 -11.99
CA SER A 74 -31.32 8.57 -11.31
C SER A 74 -32.32 9.71 -11.14
N ARG A 75 -33.38 9.72 -11.95
CA ARG A 75 -34.49 10.66 -11.76
C ARG A 75 -34.95 10.55 -10.31
N PRO A 76 -34.89 11.63 -9.50
CA PRO A 76 -35.48 11.56 -8.18
C PRO A 76 -36.98 11.35 -8.37
N SER A 77 -37.47 10.17 -7.99
CA SER A 77 -38.89 9.96 -7.78
C SER A 77 -39.29 10.93 -6.66
N SER A 78 -39.87 12.06 -7.04
CA SER A 78 -40.40 13.05 -6.09
C SER A 78 -41.64 12.47 -5.43
N LYS A 79 -41.44 11.54 -4.50
CA LYS A 79 -42.43 11.19 -3.49
C LYS A 79 -42.07 12.01 -2.26
N ARG A 80 -42.70 13.18 -2.15
CA ARG A 80 -42.65 14.01 -0.94
C ARG A 80 -43.16 13.15 0.23
N ILE A 81 -42.27 12.78 1.13
CA ILE A 81 -42.62 12.11 2.38
C ILE A 81 -43.39 13.14 3.21
N GLN A 82 -44.67 12.88 3.46
CA GLN A 82 -45.44 13.64 4.43
C GLN A 82 -45.23 13.00 5.81
N PRO A 83 -44.94 13.77 6.86
CA PRO A 83 -44.89 13.23 8.22
C PRO A 83 -46.29 12.78 8.62
N SER A 84 -46.44 11.51 8.99
CA SER A 84 -47.66 11.00 9.63
C SER A 84 -47.74 11.60 11.04
N THR A 85 -48.74 12.43 11.27
CA THR A 85 -49.13 12.85 12.63
C THR A 85 -49.80 11.66 13.31
N GLU A 86 -49.00 10.80 13.93
CA GLU A 86 -49.51 9.81 14.87
C GLU A 86 -49.75 10.53 16.21
N GLU A 87 -51.00 10.95 16.42
CA GLU A 87 -51.48 11.43 17.71
C GLU A 87 -51.41 10.27 18.71
N LYS A 88 -50.53 10.44 19.70
CA LYS A 88 -50.43 9.58 20.88
C LYS A 88 -51.70 9.74 21.73
N PRO A 89 -52.53 8.69 21.95
CA PRO A 89 -53.61 8.79 22.92
C PRO A 89 -53.06 8.82 24.36
N PRO A 90 -53.67 9.59 25.27
CA PRO A 90 -53.17 9.77 26.63
C PRO A 90 -53.51 8.59 27.55
N LEU A 91 -52.51 8.25 28.37
CA LEU A 91 -52.46 7.55 29.67
C LEU A 91 -53.49 6.45 29.97
#